data_AF-A0A941GVB4-F1
#
_entry.id   AF-A0A941GVB4-F1
#
_cell.length_a   1.000
_cell.length_b   1.000
_cell.length_c   1.000
_cell.angle_alpha   90.00
_cell.angle_beta   90.00
_cell.angle_gamma   90.00
#
_symmetry.space_group_name_H-M   'P 1'
#
loop_
_entity.id
_entity.type
_entity.pdbx_description
1 polymer ?
#
loop_
_entity_poly.entity_id
_entity_poly.type
_entity_poly.pdbx_seq_one_letter_code
_entity_poly.pdbx_strand_id
1 'polypeptide(L)'
;MSELTDVFGNDGFKQWPKYPVYKSSGVDWLGDIPEHWGVTRLKNISTINVSNVDKKTVENEQKVKLCNYTDVYYNDCITDDSKFLIASASKEQIKKFILQKAETLNVKKT
;
A
#
# COMPACT_ATOMS: atom_id res chain seq x y z
N MET A 1 17.26 -20.83 -1.86
CA MET A 1 17.87 -20.12 -0.70
C MET A 1 18.81 -18.98 -1.12
N SER A 2 19.05 -18.76 -2.43
CA SER A 2 20.04 -17.78 -2.93
C SER A 2 19.46 -16.61 -3.74
N GLU A 3 18.13 -16.43 -3.80
CA GLU A 3 17.52 -15.40 -4.67
C GLU A 3 16.80 -14.25 -3.91
N LEU A 4 16.85 -14.24 -2.56
CA LEU A 4 16.17 -13.22 -1.74
C LEU A 4 17.07 -12.06 -1.29
N THR A 5 18.37 -12.12 -1.62
CA THR A 5 19.37 -11.12 -1.18
C THR A 5 19.55 -9.96 -2.16
N ASP A 6 19.03 -10.05 -3.38
CA ASP A 6 19.34 -9.07 -4.44
C ASP A 6 18.37 -7.88 -4.48
N VAL A 7 17.22 -7.95 -3.78
CA VAL A 7 16.21 -6.87 -3.77
C VAL A 7 16.45 -5.87 -2.63
N PHE A 8 17.00 -6.35 -1.51
CA PHE A 8 17.38 -5.50 -0.39
C PHE A 8 18.88 -5.32 -0.48
N GLY A 9 19.33 -4.13 -0.89
CA GLY A 9 20.75 -3.77 -0.92
C GLY A 9 21.47 -4.20 0.36
N ASN A 10 22.79 -4.36 0.28
CA ASN A 10 23.71 -4.93 1.27
C ASN A 10 23.73 -4.29 2.68
N ASP A 11 22.72 -3.50 3.03
CA ASP A 11 22.37 -3.04 4.37
C ASP A 11 21.85 -4.26 5.15
N GLY A 12 22.76 -4.99 5.79
CA GLY A 12 22.48 -6.22 6.54
C GLY A 12 21.21 -6.12 7.39
N PHE A 13 20.47 -7.23 7.49
CA PHE A 13 19.18 -7.30 8.17
C PHE A 13 19.21 -6.63 9.54
N LYS A 14 18.57 -5.44 9.63
CA LYS A 14 18.40 -4.73 10.89
C LYS A 14 17.63 -5.62 11.86
N GLN A 15 18.32 -6.17 12.85
CA GLN A 15 17.69 -7.01 13.87
C GLN A 15 16.89 -6.12 14.83
N TRP A 16 15.57 -6.29 14.82
CA TRP A 16 14.67 -5.58 15.71
C TRP A 16 14.65 -6.24 17.10
N PRO A 17 14.53 -5.47 18.19
CA PRO A 17 14.43 -6.04 19.54
C PRO A 17 13.19 -6.94 19.65
N LYS A 18 13.34 -8.09 20.32
CA LYS A 18 12.23 -8.99 20.63
C LYS A 18 11.36 -8.40 21.73
N TYR A 19 10.07 -8.73 21.71
CA TYR A 19 9.16 -8.38 22.80
C TYR A 19 9.39 -9.30 24.00
N PRO A 20 9.12 -8.85 25.25
CA PRO A 20 9.37 -9.65 26.44
C PRO A 20 8.37 -10.81 26.62
N VAL A 21 7.13 -10.66 26.14
CA VAL A 21 6.05 -11.63 26.34
C VAL A 21 5.20 -11.74 25.07
N TYR A 22 4.76 -12.97 24.77
CA TYR A 22 3.95 -13.32 23.62
C TYR A 22 2.75 -14.20 24.05
N LYS A 23 1.68 -14.14 23.25
CA LYS A 23 0.51 -15.01 23.33
C LYS A 23 0.22 -15.64 21.96
N SER A 24 -0.47 -16.77 21.96
CA SER A 24 -1.00 -17.35 20.73
C SER A 24 -1.99 -16.38 20.08
N SER A 25 -1.84 -16.14 18.77
CA SER A 25 -2.77 -15.31 18.00
C SER A 25 -4.14 -15.97 17.77
N GLY A 26 -4.23 -17.29 17.91
CA GLY A 26 -5.39 -18.08 17.50
C GLY A 26 -5.55 -18.20 15.98
N VAL A 27 -4.55 -17.81 15.19
CA VAL A 27 -4.53 -17.89 13.72
C VAL A 27 -3.33 -18.74 13.29
N ASP A 28 -3.60 -19.91 12.70
CA ASP A 28 -2.59 -20.95 12.42
C ASP A 28 -1.36 -20.45 11.65
N TRP A 29 -1.55 -19.57 10.68
CA TRP A 29 -0.45 -19.05 9.85
C TRP A 29 0.34 -17.89 10.50
N LEU A 30 -0.18 -17.29 11.57
CA LEU A 30 0.39 -16.09 12.20
C LEU A 30 1.25 -16.44 13.43
N GLY A 31 0.94 -17.54 14.13
CA GLY A 31 1.71 -17.99 15.29
C GLY A 31 1.52 -17.10 16.53
N ASP A 32 2.61 -16.87 17.27
CA ASP A 32 2.59 -16.07 18.50
C ASP A 32 2.81 -14.57 18.22
N ILE A 33 2.04 -13.74 18.91
CA ILE A 33 2.06 -12.28 18.79
C ILE A 33 2.39 -11.63 20.14
N PRO A 34 2.89 -10.39 20.18
CA PRO A 34 3.18 -9.71 21.43
C PRO A 34 1.96 -9.62 22.35
N GLU A 35 2.14 -9.88 23.64
CA GLU A 35 1.04 -9.96 24.63
C GLU A 35 0.15 -8.71 24.62
N HIS A 36 0.78 -7.54 24.52
CA HIS A 36 0.13 -6.23 24.57
C HIS A 36 -0.61 -5.85 23.28
N TRP A 37 -0.50 -6.62 22.19
CA TRP A 37 -1.24 -6.34 20.96
C TRP A 37 -2.74 -6.62 21.17
N GLY A 38 -3.55 -5.61 20.86
CA GLY A 38 -5.00 -5.71 20.82
C GLY A 38 -5.51 -6.05 19.41
N VAL A 39 -6.72 -6.58 19.32
CA VAL A 39 -7.39 -6.83 18.03
C VAL A 39 -8.34 -5.66 17.74
N THR A 40 -8.20 -5.07 16.56
CA THR A 40 -9.13 -4.06 16.06
C THR A 40 -9.50 -4.31 14.61
N ARG A 41 -10.68 -3.85 14.21
CA ARG A 41 -11.10 -3.93 12.80
C ARG A 41 -10.42 -2.80 12.04
N LEU A 42 -9.93 -3.08 10.82
CA LEU A 42 -9.26 -2.09 9.97
C LEU A 42 -10.09 -0.80 9.81
N LYS A 43 -11.41 -0.94 9.61
CA LYS A 43 -12.35 0.19 9.50
C LYS A 43 -12.33 1.17 10.68
N ASN A 44 -11.87 0.74 11.86
CA ASN A 44 -11.81 1.57 13.06
C ASN A 44 -10.52 2.41 13.12
N ILE A 45 -9.48 2.04 12.37
CA ILE A 45 -8.15 2.66 12.42
C ILE A 45 -7.68 3.22 11.07
N SER A 46 -8.47 3.06 10.02
CA SER A 46 -8.14 3.51 8.67
C SER A 46 -9.28 4.28 8.03
N THR A 47 -8.95 5.27 7.21
CA THR A 47 -9.89 5.88 6.27
C THR A 47 -9.80 5.15 4.93
N ILE A 48 -10.94 4.67 4.43
CA ILE A 48 -11.01 3.96 3.15
C ILE A 48 -11.57 4.93 2.09
N ASN A 49 -10.74 5.28 1.12
CA ASN A 49 -11.12 6.13 -0.01
C ASN A 49 -11.17 5.30 -1.29
N VAL A 50 -12.36 5.11 -1.85
CA VAL A 50 -12.52 4.45 -3.16
C VAL A 50 -12.44 5.52 -4.24
N SER A 51 -11.40 5.46 -5.06
CA SER A 51 -11.22 6.37 -6.19
C SER A 51 -12.18 6.03 -7.33
N ASN A 52 -12.79 7.06 -7.91
CA ASN A 52 -13.57 6.98 -9.14
C ASN A 52 -12.86 7.63 -10.34
N VAL A 53 -11.56 7.96 -10.20
CA VAL A 53 -10.75 8.47 -11.30
C VAL A 53 -10.57 7.34 -12.31
N ASP A 54 -11.08 7.55 -13.52
CA ASP A 54 -11.02 6.56 -14.58
C ASP A 54 -9.83 6.82 -15.52
N LYS A 55 -9.72 5.98 -16.57
CA LYS A 55 -8.62 6.03 -17.55
C LYS A 55 -8.82 7.10 -18.63
N LYS A 56 -9.92 7.85 -18.60
CA LYS A 56 -10.27 8.80 -19.65
C LYS A 56 -9.54 10.12 -19.43
N THR A 57 -9.48 10.87 -20.52
CA THR A 57 -8.97 12.24 -20.50
C THR A 57 -10.10 13.16 -20.94
N VAL A 58 -10.37 14.17 -20.13
CA VAL A 58 -11.36 15.22 -20.35
C VAL A 58 -10.60 16.53 -20.55
N GLU A 59 -10.99 17.32 -21.55
CA GLU A 59 -10.23 18.52 -21.95
C GLU A 59 -10.11 19.58 -20.84
N ASN A 60 -11.14 19.70 -19.98
CA ASN A 60 -11.19 20.70 -18.90
C ASN A 60 -10.60 20.21 -17.57
N GLU A 61 -9.99 19.03 -17.55
CA GLU A 61 -9.40 18.44 -16.36
C GLU A 61 -7.88 18.46 -16.41
N GLN A 62 -7.26 18.37 -15.23
CA GLN A 62 -5.81 18.37 -15.13
C GLN A 62 -5.26 16.98 -15.45
N LYS A 63 -4.21 16.92 -16.26
CA LYS A 63 -3.50 15.66 -16.54
C LYS A 63 -2.80 15.14 -15.29
N VAL A 64 -2.96 13.85 -15.03
CA VAL A 64 -2.40 13.17 -13.86
C VAL A 64 -1.78 11.82 -14.24
N LYS A 65 -0.83 11.36 -13.43
CA LYS A 65 -0.33 9.98 -13.46
C LYS A 65 -1.29 9.10 -12.64
N LEU A 66 -1.99 8.20 -13.30
CA LEU A 66 -2.96 7.31 -12.66
C LEU A 66 -2.30 5.98 -12.30
N CYS A 67 -2.21 5.71 -10.99
CA CYS A 67 -1.89 4.40 -10.44
C CYS A 67 -3.18 3.57 -10.40
N ASN A 68 -3.25 2.53 -11.23
CA ASN A 68 -4.40 1.64 -11.33
C ASN A 68 -4.09 0.29 -10.65
N TYR A 69 -5.08 -0.62 -10.64
CA TYR A 69 -4.95 -1.90 -9.96
C TYR A 69 -3.77 -2.76 -10.46
N THR A 70 -3.43 -2.70 -11.75
CA THR A 70 -2.32 -3.49 -12.30
C THR A 70 -0.99 -3.02 -11.76
N ASP A 71 -0.86 -1.71 -11.54
CA ASP A 71 0.38 -1.12 -11.04
C ASP A 71 0.63 -1.63 -9.62
N VAL A 72 -0.40 -1.70 -8.78
CA VAL A 72 -0.29 -2.26 -7.42
C VAL A 72 -0.11 -3.79 -7.45
N TYR A 73 -0.73 -4.49 -8.40
CA TYR A 73 -0.66 -5.95 -8.46
C TYR A 73 0.71 -6.47 -8.89
N TYR A 74 1.37 -5.79 -9.83
CA TYR A 74 2.64 -6.25 -10.42
C TYR A 74 3.89 -5.65 -9.76
N ASN A 75 3.75 -4.74 -8.80
CA ASN A 75 4.88 -4.10 -8.13
C ASN A 75 4.77 -4.22 -6.62
N ASP A 76 5.83 -4.69 -5.98
CA ASP A 76 5.95 -4.72 -4.52
C ASP A 76 6.05 -3.30 -3.92
N CYS A 77 6.50 -2.32 -4.72
CA CYS A 77 6.65 -0.92 -4.33
C CYS A 77 6.23 0.00 -5.48
N ILE A 78 5.57 1.11 -5.14
CA ILE A 78 5.16 2.16 -6.07
C ILE A 78 6.06 3.38 -5.85
N THR A 79 6.68 3.83 -6.94
CA THR A 79 7.60 4.98 -6.96
C THR A 79 7.14 6.04 -7.96
N ASP A 80 7.64 7.26 -7.85
CA ASP A 80 7.25 8.40 -8.69
C ASP A 80 7.74 8.30 -10.15
N ASP A 81 8.81 7.54 -10.37
CA ASP A 81 9.40 7.22 -11.67
C ASP A 81 8.72 6.03 -12.38
N SER A 82 7.77 5.36 -11.72
CA SER A 82 6.98 4.28 -12.31
C SER A 82 6.18 4.75 -13.54
N LYS A 83 6.03 3.86 -14.52
CA LYS A 83 5.34 4.13 -15.80
C LYS A 83 3.81 4.06 -15.63
N PHE A 84 3.25 5.09 -15.02
CA PHE A 84 1.80 5.23 -14.88
C PHE A 84 1.11 5.67 -16.16
N LEU A 85 -0.16 5.28 -16.28
CA LEU A 85 -1.05 5.79 -17.33
C LEU A 85 -1.25 7.30 -17.12
N ILE A 86 -1.25 8.06 -18.21
CA ILE A 86 -1.68 9.47 -18.18
C ILE A 86 -3.19 9.53 -18.39
N ALA A 87 -3.90 10.10 -17.43
CA ALA A 87 -5.35 10.34 -17.47
C ALA A 87 -5.65 11.80 -17.06
N SER A 88 -6.92 12.15 -16.87
CA SER A 88 -7.30 13.43 -16.27
C SER A 88 -8.10 13.25 -14.98
N ALA A 89 -8.08 14.28 -14.14
CA ALA A 89 -8.91 14.36 -12.95
C ALA A 89 -9.28 15.81 -12.62
N SER A 90 -10.44 15.99 -11.99
CA SER A 90 -10.86 17.26 -11.41
C SER A 90 -9.96 17.68 -10.25
N LYS A 91 -9.96 18.97 -9.90
CA LYS A 91 -9.18 19.49 -8.76
C LYS A 91 -9.61 18.83 -7.43
N GLU A 92 -10.90 18.54 -7.27
CA GLU A 92 -11.48 17.88 -6.11
C GLU A 92 -11.03 16.41 -6.03
N GLN A 93 -10.99 15.71 -7.16
CA GLN A 93 -10.49 14.33 -7.24
C GLN A 93 -8.99 14.28 -6.90
N ILE A 94 -8.19 15.20 -7.45
CA ILE A 94 -6.76 15.29 -7.14
C ILE A 94 -6.57 15.51 -5.64
N LYS A 95 -7.28 16.47 -5.04
CA LYS A 95 -7.16 16.75 -3.61
C LYS A 95 -7.53 15.54 -2.75
N LYS A 96 -8.49 14.72 -3.18
CA LYS A 96 -9.02 13.58 -2.42
C LYS A 96 -8.20 12.30 -2.59
N PHE A 97 -7.61 12.08 -3.76
CA PHE A 97 -7.03 10.79 -4.14
C PHE A 97 -5.54 10.87 -4.50
N ILE A 98 -4.90 12.02 -4.34
CA ILE A 98 -3.45 12.12 -4.48
C ILE A 98 -2.76 11.24 -3.43
N LEU A 99 -1.82 10.42 -3.90
CA LEU A 99 -1.05 9.55 -3.02
C LEU A 99 0.02 10.34 -2.29
N GLN A 100 0.11 10.12 -0.99
CA GLN A 100 1.13 10.67 -0.13
C GLN A 100 2.12 9.59 0.28
N LYS A 101 3.37 9.99 0.55
CA LYS A 101 4.40 9.08 1.04
C LYS A 101 3.92 8.41 2.33
N ALA A 102 4.09 7.09 2.42
CA ALA A 102 3.65 6.22 3.52
C ALA A 102 2.13 5.93 3.60
N GLU A 103 1.37 6.19 2.54
CA GLU A 103 0.02 5.64 2.41
C GLU A 103 0.03 4.17 1.93
N THR A 104 -0.95 3.40 2.40
CA THR A 104 -1.15 2.01 1.99
C THR A 104 -2.20 1.92 0.89
N LEU A 105 -1.84 1.31 -0.24
CA LEU A 105 -2.76 0.98 -1.32
C LEU A 105 -3.35 -0.41 -1.12
N ASN A 106 -4.68 -0.54 -1.27
CA ASN A 106 -5.36 -1.83 -1.23
C ASN A 106 -6.19 -2.02 -2.50
N VAL A 107 -6.03 -3.17 -3.15
CA VAL A 107 -6.82 -3.55 -4.33
C VAL A 107 -7.78 -4.66 -3.93
N LYS A 108 -9.08 -4.39 -4.06
CA LYS A 108 -10.12 -5.40 -3.91
C LYS A 108 -10.45 -6.00 -5.28
N LYS A 109 -10.17 -7.29 -5.45
CA LYS A 109 -10.69 -8.07 -6.59
C LYS A 109 -12.14 -8.49 -6.26
N THR A 110 -13.11 -7.94 -6.98
CA THR A 110 -14.49 -8.45 -7.03
C THR A 110 -14.61 -9.62 -7.99
#